data_AF-A0A7J9WK15-F1
#
_entry.id   AF-A0A7J9WK15-F1
#
_cell.length_a   1.000
_cell.length_b   1.000
_cell.length_c   1.000
_cell.angle_alpha   90.00
_cell.angle_beta   90.00
_cell.angle_gamma   90.00
#
_symmetry.space_group_name_H-M   'P 1'
#
loop_
_entity.id
_entity.type
_entity.pdbx_description
1 polymer ?
#
loop_
_entity_poly.entity_id
_entity_poly.type
_entity_poly.pdbx_seq_one_letter_code
_entity_poly.pdbx_strand_id
1 'polypeptide(L)'
;MLPGMARVGGVKQVMHQPLAVSAVDYHTAGEPFRIVCRGVPPLRGVTVLERRRNAAARLDHVRRLLANEPRGHADMYRCFVTEPDDEGGDLGVACFHNAGYSTACGHGTIALVTWALDSGVVPIAGPQTRVVVDAPSGRLRAVATVEGSRVVWVRFINVPSFVEATDVEVTLPKGTVSVDLAFGGAFYAVLDASAVGCAVVPATSPS
;
A
#
# COMPACT_ATOMS: atom_id res chain seq x y z
N MET A 1 -4.70 -43.16 -53.29
CA MET A 1 -3.63 -42.21 -53.64
C MET A 1 -3.73 -41.01 -52.71
N LEU A 2 -2.76 -40.84 -51.80
CA LEU A 2 -2.34 -39.51 -51.31
C LEU A 2 -1.48 -38.87 -52.43
N PRO A 3 -1.40 -37.53 -52.61
CA PRO A 3 -0.91 -36.56 -51.62
C PRO A 3 -1.66 -35.19 -51.65
N GLY A 4 -1.43 -34.21 -50.78
CA GLY A 4 -0.34 -34.01 -49.87
C GLY A 4 -0.61 -32.95 -48.79
N MET A 5 0.14 -33.10 -47.71
CA MET A 5 0.27 -32.14 -46.62
C MET A 5 0.90 -30.84 -47.13
N ALA A 6 0.29 -29.71 -46.80
CA ALA A 6 1.01 -28.46 -46.62
C ALA A 6 0.93 -28.10 -45.12
N ARG A 7 1.91 -28.57 -44.35
CA ARG A 7 2.23 -27.96 -43.06
C ARG A 7 2.97 -26.67 -43.36
N VAL A 8 2.26 -25.54 -43.34
CA VAL A 8 2.90 -24.23 -43.18
C VAL A 8 3.11 -24.03 -41.69
N GLY A 9 4.37 -23.80 -41.31
CA GLY A 9 4.83 -23.78 -39.93
C GLY A 9 3.96 -22.94 -39.01
N GLY A 10 3.31 -23.61 -38.06
CA GLY A 10 2.62 -22.97 -36.95
C GLY A 10 3.63 -22.36 -35.99
N VAL A 11 4.13 -21.18 -36.31
CA VAL A 11 4.57 -20.26 -35.26
C VAL A 11 3.29 -19.86 -34.54
N LYS A 12 3.04 -20.45 -33.35
CA LYS A 12 2.09 -19.85 -32.42
C LYS A 12 2.60 -18.44 -32.19
N GLN A 13 1.96 -17.46 -32.83
CA GLN A 13 2.22 -16.07 -32.54
C GLN A 13 1.78 -15.86 -31.09
N VAL A 14 2.74 -15.96 -30.17
CA VAL A 14 2.50 -15.60 -28.77
C VAL A 14 2.35 -14.09 -28.78
N MET A 15 1.13 -13.62 -29.02
CA MET A 15 0.81 -12.22 -28.87
C MET A 15 1.03 -11.88 -27.39
N HIS A 16 2.12 -11.18 -27.10
CA HIS A 16 2.36 -10.64 -25.77
C HIS A 16 1.27 -9.60 -25.51
N GLN A 17 0.24 -9.99 -24.76
CA GLN A 17 -0.81 -9.07 -24.35
C GLN A 17 -0.18 -8.07 -23.37
N PRO A 18 -0.15 -6.76 -23.70
CA PRO A 18 0.41 -5.77 -22.81
C PRO A 18 -0.43 -5.69 -21.53
N LEU A 19 0.24 -5.68 -20.37
CA LEU A 19 -0.43 -5.43 -19.09
C LEU A 19 -0.76 -3.94 -18.99
N ALA A 20 -2.05 -3.60 -19.09
CA ALA A 20 -2.55 -2.25 -18.87
C ALA A 20 -3.09 -2.13 -17.44
N VAL A 21 -2.49 -1.24 -16.63
CA VAL A 21 -2.93 -0.97 -15.25
C VAL A 21 -3.42 0.47 -15.17
N SER A 22 -4.60 0.67 -14.57
CA SER A 22 -5.13 1.99 -14.25
C SER A 22 -4.94 2.25 -12.76
N ALA A 23 -4.39 3.42 -12.44
CA ALA A 23 -4.15 3.85 -11.07
C ALA A 23 -4.38 5.35 -10.92
N VAL A 24 -4.65 5.78 -9.68
CA VAL A 24 -4.76 7.19 -9.30
C VAL A 24 -3.74 7.47 -8.21
N ASP A 25 -3.06 8.61 -8.31
CA ASP A 25 -2.01 8.99 -7.38
C ASP A 25 -2.51 10.07 -6.42
N TYR A 26 -2.21 9.88 -5.14
CA TYR A 26 -2.40 10.84 -4.06
C TYR A 26 -1.07 11.05 -3.33
N HIS A 27 -1.02 12.05 -2.47
CA HIS A 27 0.01 12.14 -1.46
C HIS A 27 -0.62 12.51 -0.11
N THR A 28 0.01 12.08 0.97
CA THR A 28 -0.37 12.48 2.33
C THR A 28 0.88 13.04 3.00
N ALA A 29 0.87 14.33 3.34
CA ALA A 29 2.02 15.03 3.90
C ALA A 29 3.33 14.92 3.08
N GLY A 30 3.20 14.71 1.76
CA GLY A 30 4.33 14.60 0.82
C GLY A 30 4.70 13.16 0.47
N GLU A 31 4.25 12.20 1.27
CA GLU A 31 4.47 10.78 1.00
C GLU A 31 3.52 10.29 -0.10
N PRO A 32 4.04 9.76 -1.23
CA PRO A 32 3.24 9.42 -2.39
C PRO A 32 2.53 8.06 -2.24
N PHE A 33 1.28 7.98 -2.68
CA PHE A 33 0.45 6.78 -2.59
C PHE A 33 -0.35 6.55 -3.88
N ARG A 34 0.04 5.51 -4.63
CA ARG A 34 -0.60 5.10 -5.88
C ARG A 34 -1.62 3.98 -5.65
N ILE A 35 -2.87 4.28 -5.97
CA ILE A 35 -4.01 3.38 -5.78
C ILE A 35 -4.30 2.67 -7.11
N VAL A 36 -4.08 1.36 -7.16
CA VAL A 36 -4.38 0.56 -8.36
C VAL A 36 -5.88 0.28 -8.43
N CYS A 37 -6.54 0.85 -9.43
CA CYS A 37 -7.99 0.75 -9.60
C CYS A 37 -8.40 -0.43 -10.50
N ARG A 38 -7.65 -0.71 -11.58
CA ARG A 38 -8.01 -1.75 -12.57
C ARG A 38 -6.77 -2.34 -13.26
N GLY A 39 -6.96 -3.46 -13.95
CA GLY A 39 -5.95 -4.04 -14.83
C GLY A 39 -5.04 -5.07 -14.16
N VAL A 40 -5.43 -5.56 -12.98
CA VAL A 40 -4.70 -6.61 -12.26
C VAL A 40 -5.63 -7.79 -11.96
N PRO A 41 -5.13 -9.04 -11.94
CA PRO A 41 -5.93 -10.18 -11.56
C PRO A 41 -6.52 -10.00 -10.14
N PRO A 42 -7.75 -10.48 -9.88
CA PRO A 42 -8.33 -10.42 -8.54
C PRO A 42 -7.44 -11.09 -7.50
N LEU A 43 -7.31 -10.41 -6.35
CA LEU A 43 -6.61 -10.95 -5.19
C LEU A 43 -7.49 -12.04 -4.56
N ARG A 44 -6.92 -13.23 -4.34
CA ARG A 44 -7.66 -14.36 -3.75
C ARG A 44 -7.46 -14.40 -2.25
N GLY A 45 -8.55 -14.61 -1.51
CA GLY A 45 -8.56 -14.72 -0.05
C GLY A 45 -9.88 -14.24 0.51
N VAL A 46 -10.25 -14.77 1.68
CA VAL A 46 -11.41 -14.32 2.46
C VAL A 46 -11.06 -13.03 3.19
N THR A 47 -9.86 -12.94 3.74
CA THR A 47 -9.38 -11.75 4.46
C THR A 47 -8.38 -10.93 3.65
N VAL A 48 -8.23 -9.65 3.96
CA VAL A 48 -7.23 -8.76 3.36
C VAL A 48 -5.82 -9.31 3.60
N LEU A 49 -5.57 -9.95 4.75
CA LEU A 49 -4.30 -10.60 5.05
C LEU A 49 -4.02 -11.78 4.08
N GLU A 50 -5.01 -12.61 3.79
CA GLU A 50 -4.90 -13.68 2.80
C GLU A 50 -4.72 -13.14 1.38
N ARG A 51 -5.50 -12.11 1.01
CA ARG A 51 -5.38 -11.41 -0.28
C ARG A 51 -3.98 -10.81 -0.47
N ARG A 52 -3.40 -10.20 0.57
CA ARG A 52 -2.01 -9.72 0.58
C ARG A 52 -1.02 -10.87 0.36
N ARG A 53 -1.14 -11.97 1.10
CA ARG A 53 -0.26 -13.16 0.92
C ARG A 53 -0.35 -13.71 -0.50
N ASN A 54 -1.56 -13.76 -1.06
CA ASN A 54 -1.80 -14.20 -2.42
C ASN A 54 -1.17 -13.26 -3.47
N ALA A 55 -1.31 -11.95 -3.27
CA ALA A 55 -0.68 -10.95 -4.11
C ALA A 55 0.86 -11.05 -4.07
N ALA A 56 1.44 -11.23 -2.88
CA ALA A 56 2.87 -11.45 -2.72
C ALA A 56 3.38 -12.67 -3.50
N ALA A 57 2.61 -13.77 -3.50
CA ALA A 57 3.00 -14.99 -4.21
C ALA A 57 2.82 -14.91 -5.74
N ARG A 58 1.90 -14.08 -6.25
CA ARG A 58 1.46 -14.16 -7.66
C ARG A 58 1.63 -12.88 -8.46
N LEU A 59 1.61 -11.73 -7.79
CA LEU A 59 1.57 -10.39 -8.39
C LEU A 59 2.85 -9.60 -8.16
N ASP A 60 3.96 -10.24 -7.77
CA ASP A 60 5.26 -9.56 -7.63
C ASP A 60 5.72 -8.88 -8.93
N HIS A 61 5.37 -9.44 -10.10
CA HIS A 61 5.63 -8.81 -11.39
C HIS A 61 4.88 -7.48 -11.57
N VAL A 62 3.63 -7.38 -11.12
CA VAL A 62 2.85 -6.13 -11.10
C VAL A 62 3.45 -5.17 -10.09
N ARG A 63 3.80 -5.67 -8.90
CA ARG A 63 4.49 -4.87 -7.86
C ARG A 63 5.74 -4.23 -8.44
N ARG A 64 6.66 -5.00 -9.05
CA ARG A 64 7.89 -4.47 -9.67
C ARG A 64 7.62 -3.48 -10.79
N LEU A 65 6.65 -3.77 -11.67
CA LEU A 65 6.26 -2.88 -12.77
C LEU A 65 5.85 -1.49 -12.26
N LEU A 66 5.11 -1.46 -11.15
CA LEU A 66 4.61 -0.21 -10.58
C LEU A 66 5.64 0.41 -9.61
N ALA A 67 6.41 -0.42 -8.89
CA ALA A 67 7.40 -0.08 -7.85
C ALA A 67 8.62 0.65 -8.40
N ASN A 68 9.21 0.06 -9.43
CA ASN A 68 10.52 0.44 -9.89
C ASN A 68 10.43 1.53 -10.97
N GLU A 69 11.55 2.23 -11.14
CA GLU A 69 11.77 3.02 -12.34
C GLU A 69 11.60 2.16 -13.60
N PRO A 70 11.07 2.73 -14.70
CA PRO A 70 10.79 4.15 -14.92
C PRO A 70 9.36 4.59 -14.53
N ARG A 71 8.53 3.70 -13.98
CA ARG A 71 7.10 3.98 -13.71
C ARG A 71 6.84 4.42 -12.27
N GLY A 72 7.75 4.08 -11.38
CA GLY A 72 7.80 4.52 -9.99
C GLY A 72 9.19 5.05 -9.65
N HIS A 73 9.48 5.08 -8.36
CA HIS A 73 10.77 5.41 -7.78
C HIS A 73 10.90 4.71 -6.42
N ALA A 74 12.08 4.80 -5.81
CA ALA A 74 12.41 4.10 -4.57
C ALA A 74 11.39 4.35 -3.44
N ASP A 75 10.93 5.59 -3.30
CA ASP A 75 10.05 6.03 -2.21
C ASP A 75 8.55 5.95 -2.52
N MET A 76 8.18 5.53 -3.73
CA MET A 76 6.75 5.46 -4.06
C MET A 76 6.10 4.34 -3.26
N TYR A 77 4.89 4.61 -2.74
CA TYR A 77 4.06 3.65 -2.03
C TYR A 77 2.79 3.35 -2.83
N ARG A 78 2.25 2.13 -2.72
CA ARG A 78 1.12 1.66 -3.55
C ARG A 78 0.16 0.77 -2.78
N CYS A 79 -1.02 0.56 -3.36
CA CYS A 79 -1.90 -0.52 -2.94
C CYS A 79 -2.74 -1.13 -4.07
N PHE A 80 -3.18 -2.36 -3.84
CA PHE A 80 -4.37 -2.92 -4.47
C PHE A 80 -5.58 -2.67 -3.58
N VAL A 81 -6.68 -2.19 -4.16
CA VAL A 81 -7.97 -2.12 -3.49
C VAL A 81 -8.66 -3.48 -3.62
N THR A 82 -9.31 -3.93 -2.56
CA THR A 82 -10.06 -5.18 -2.52
C THR A 82 -11.44 -4.95 -1.90
N GLU A 83 -12.30 -5.95 -2.01
CA GLU A 83 -13.47 -6.05 -1.14
C GLU A 83 -13.05 -6.05 0.34
N PRO A 84 -13.90 -5.53 1.25
CA PRO A 84 -13.70 -5.66 2.69
C PRO A 84 -13.75 -7.14 3.12
N ASP A 85 -13.45 -7.39 4.39
CA ASP A 85 -13.45 -8.75 4.95
C ASP A 85 -14.86 -9.24 5.31
N ASP A 86 -15.77 -8.32 5.59
CA ASP A 86 -17.19 -8.57 5.89
C ASP A 86 -18.05 -7.32 5.61
N GLU A 87 -19.35 -7.43 5.86
CA GLU A 87 -20.34 -6.36 5.67
C GLU A 87 -20.12 -5.11 6.54
N GLY A 88 -19.23 -5.19 7.54
CA GLY A 88 -18.89 -4.07 8.41
C GLY A 88 -17.73 -3.21 7.91
N GLY A 89 -17.13 -3.54 6.77
CA GLY A 89 -16.10 -2.73 6.08
C GLY A 89 -16.64 -2.12 4.79
N ASP A 90 -16.06 -1.00 4.36
CA ASP A 90 -16.40 -0.36 3.09
C ASP A 90 -15.44 -0.79 1.96
N LEU A 91 -14.16 -1.01 2.30
CA LEU A 91 -13.14 -1.48 1.36
C LEU A 91 -11.98 -2.16 2.10
N GLY A 92 -11.26 -3.02 1.38
CA GLY A 92 -10.00 -3.61 1.83
C GLY A 92 -8.80 -3.08 1.06
N VAL A 93 -7.61 -3.21 1.64
CA VAL A 93 -6.36 -2.74 1.02
C VAL A 93 -5.20 -3.72 1.18
N ALA A 94 -4.50 -4.03 0.08
CA ALA A 94 -3.22 -4.73 0.12
C ALA A 94 -2.08 -3.79 -0.35
N CYS A 95 -1.39 -3.19 0.62
CA CYS A 95 -0.30 -2.23 0.40
C CYS A 95 1.02 -2.91 -0.02
N PHE A 96 1.82 -2.21 -0.83
CA PHE A 96 3.15 -2.65 -1.25
C PHE A 96 4.08 -1.49 -1.63
N HIS A 97 5.39 -1.74 -1.54
CA HIS A 97 6.47 -0.83 -1.87
C HIS A 97 7.60 -1.57 -2.61
N ASN A 98 8.75 -0.92 -2.79
CA ASN A 98 9.92 -1.45 -3.50
C ASN A 98 10.46 -2.78 -2.93
N ALA A 99 10.38 -2.99 -1.61
CA ALA A 99 10.95 -4.15 -0.93
C ALA A 99 9.92 -5.24 -0.60
N GLY A 100 8.62 -5.00 -0.82
CA GLY A 100 7.61 -6.04 -0.62
C GLY A 100 6.22 -5.51 -0.34
N TYR A 101 5.42 -6.34 0.33
CA TYR A 101 4.05 -6.05 0.73
C TYR A 101 4.02 -5.65 2.20
N SER A 102 3.29 -4.60 2.54
CA SER A 102 3.20 -4.09 3.92
C SER A 102 1.93 -4.56 4.64
N THR A 103 1.91 -4.39 5.96
CA THR A 103 0.76 -4.73 6.83
C THR A 103 -0.16 -3.55 7.12
N ALA A 104 0.37 -2.32 7.15
CA ALA A 104 -0.38 -1.11 7.43
C ALA A 104 0.34 0.10 6.85
N CYS A 105 -0.40 1.20 6.65
CA CYS A 105 0.22 2.49 6.42
C CYS A 105 -0.75 3.64 6.72
N GLY A 106 -0.46 4.47 7.72
CA GLY A 106 -1.35 5.57 8.11
C GLY A 106 -1.54 6.62 7.01
N HIS A 107 -0.47 6.97 6.28
CA HIS A 107 -0.55 7.91 5.16
C HIS A 107 -1.45 7.35 4.04
N GLY A 108 -1.38 6.03 3.82
CA GLY A 108 -2.17 5.30 2.83
C GLY A 108 -3.65 5.25 3.21
N THR A 109 -3.97 5.08 4.49
CA THR A 109 -5.36 5.15 4.99
C THR A 109 -5.98 6.52 4.70
N ILE A 110 -5.26 7.62 4.94
CA ILE A 110 -5.74 8.97 4.64
C ILE A 110 -5.98 9.15 3.13
N ALA A 111 -5.04 8.71 2.30
CA ALA A 111 -5.15 8.75 0.84
C ALA A 111 -6.34 7.91 0.33
N LEU A 112 -6.53 6.69 0.88
CA LEU A 112 -7.61 5.78 0.49
C LEU A 112 -8.98 6.31 0.85
N VAL A 113 -9.15 6.86 2.05
CA VAL A 113 -10.43 7.46 2.48
C VAL A 113 -10.77 8.64 1.60
N THR A 114 -9.78 9.49 1.29
CA THR A 114 -9.94 10.62 0.36
C THR A 114 -10.37 10.12 -1.02
N TRP A 115 -9.61 9.18 -1.59
CA TRP A 115 -9.92 8.59 -2.90
C TRP A 115 -11.29 7.92 -2.95
N ALA A 116 -11.66 7.14 -1.94
CA ALA A 116 -12.92 6.39 -1.93
C ALA A 116 -14.14 7.32 -2.00
N LEU A 117 -14.05 8.50 -1.37
CA LEU A 117 -15.09 9.53 -1.42
C LEU A 117 -15.04 10.31 -2.74
N ASP A 118 -13.85 10.74 -3.17
CA ASP A 118 -13.66 11.50 -4.42
C ASP A 118 -14.10 10.69 -5.66
N SER A 119 -13.86 9.38 -5.66
CA SER A 119 -14.25 8.48 -6.75
C SER A 119 -15.68 7.93 -6.62
N GLY A 120 -16.40 8.25 -5.54
CA GLY A 120 -17.74 7.75 -5.27
C GLY A 120 -17.83 6.25 -5.01
N VAL A 121 -16.73 5.60 -4.61
CA VAL A 121 -16.73 4.21 -4.14
C VAL A 121 -17.51 4.12 -2.83
N VAL A 122 -17.31 5.11 -1.96
CA VAL A 122 -18.14 5.35 -0.79
C VAL A 122 -18.88 6.68 -1.00
N PRO A 123 -20.21 6.74 -0.83
CA PRO A 123 -20.95 7.98 -1.00
C PRO A 123 -20.64 8.96 0.13
N ILE A 124 -20.52 10.24 -0.21
CA ILE A 124 -20.43 11.32 0.78
C ILE A 124 -21.79 11.43 1.48
N ALA A 125 -21.80 11.18 2.79
CA ALA A 125 -23.01 11.19 3.61
C ALA A 125 -23.29 12.54 4.31
N GLY A 126 -22.36 13.48 4.22
CA GLY A 126 -22.46 14.80 4.82
C GLY A 126 -21.09 15.41 5.18
N PRO A 127 -21.06 16.50 5.97
CA PRO A 127 -19.82 17.21 6.32
C PRO A 127 -18.85 16.38 7.18
N GLN A 128 -19.33 15.28 7.76
CA GLN A 128 -18.52 14.22 8.35
C GLN A 128 -18.97 12.90 7.75
N THR A 129 -18.12 12.24 6.96
CA THR A 129 -18.42 10.94 6.35
C THR A 129 -17.53 9.87 6.96
N ARG A 130 -18.12 8.74 7.38
CA ARG A 130 -17.40 7.59 7.95
C ARG A 130 -16.97 6.65 6.84
N VAL A 131 -15.77 6.11 6.95
CA VAL A 131 -15.23 5.09 6.04
C VAL A 131 -14.48 4.05 6.86
N VAL A 132 -14.72 2.77 6.61
CA VAL A 132 -14.10 1.64 7.29
C VAL A 132 -13.22 0.89 6.32
N VAL A 133 -11.92 0.85 6.61
CA VAL A 133 -10.89 0.24 5.76
C VAL A 133 -10.33 -1.00 6.43
N ASP A 134 -10.39 -2.15 5.77
CA ASP A 134 -9.72 -3.37 6.22
C ASP A 134 -8.28 -3.40 5.69
N ALA A 135 -7.31 -3.42 6.59
CA ALA A 135 -5.89 -3.56 6.28
C ALA A 135 -5.35 -4.89 6.83
N PRO A 136 -4.20 -5.39 6.35
CA PRO A 136 -3.64 -6.65 6.86
C PRO A 136 -3.30 -6.61 8.35
N SER A 137 -3.08 -5.43 8.93
CA SER A 137 -2.89 -5.22 10.37
C SER A 137 -4.19 -5.24 11.18
N GLY A 138 -5.34 -5.07 10.54
CA GLY A 138 -6.65 -4.95 11.17
C GLY A 138 -7.51 -3.82 10.59
N ARG A 139 -8.77 -3.78 11.02
CA ARG A 139 -9.79 -2.80 10.60
C ARG A 139 -9.51 -1.40 11.15
N LEU A 140 -9.55 -0.40 10.27
CA LEU A 140 -9.34 1.01 10.54
C LEU A 140 -10.64 1.78 10.36
N ARG A 141 -11.05 2.54 11.38
CA ARG A 141 -12.28 3.34 11.32
C ARG A 141 -11.93 4.80 11.12
N ALA A 142 -12.29 5.35 9.96
CA ALA A 142 -11.97 6.70 9.57
C ALA A 142 -13.19 7.63 9.54
N VAL A 143 -12.93 8.92 9.72
CA VAL A 143 -13.89 10.00 9.51
C VAL A 143 -13.24 11.08 8.66
N ALA A 144 -13.84 11.36 7.52
CA ALA A 144 -13.48 12.43 6.62
C ALA A 144 -14.33 13.68 6.90
N THR A 145 -13.69 14.85 6.95
CA THR A 145 -14.36 16.15 6.91
C THR A 145 -14.51 16.58 5.47
N VAL A 146 -15.73 16.95 5.08
CA VAL A 146 -16.08 17.28 3.69
C VAL A 146 -16.64 18.69 3.64
N GLU A 147 -16.12 19.50 2.72
CA GLU A 147 -16.62 20.84 2.39
C GLU A 147 -17.10 20.84 0.94
N GLY A 148 -18.41 21.00 0.74
CA GLY A 148 -19.02 20.82 -0.58
C GLY A 148 -18.85 19.37 -1.06
N SER A 149 -18.06 19.18 -2.12
CA SER A 149 -17.73 17.87 -2.69
C SER A 149 -16.29 17.44 -2.42
N ARG A 150 -15.55 18.17 -1.58
CA ARG A 150 -14.11 17.97 -1.39
C ARG A 150 -13.81 17.47 0.03
N VAL A 151 -13.04 16.40 0.13
CA VAL A 151 -12.44 15.97 1.39
C VAL A 151 -11.32 16.96 1.78
N VAL A 152 -11.44 17.58 2.95
CA VAL A 152 -10.46 18.56 3.45
C VAL A 152 -9.61 18.00 4.59
N TRP A 153 -10.07 16.95 5.26
CA TRP A 153 -9.34 16.34 6.36
C TRP A 153 -9.79 14.90 6.63
N VAL A 154 -8.88 14.04 7.09
CA VAL A 154 -9.19 12.66 7.48
C VAL A 154 -8.52 12.33 8.82
N ARG A 155 -9.28 11.75 9.75
CA ARG A 155 -8.75 10.99 10.90
C ARG A 155 -9.14 9.54 10.81
N PHE A 156 -8.40 8.70 11.52
CA PHE A 156 -8.78 7.33 11.75
C PHE A 156 -8.35 6.86 13.14
N ILE A 157 -9.06 5.85 13.64
CA ILE A 157 -8.63 5.07 14.79
C ILE A 157 -7.78 3.93 14.25
N ASN A 158 -6.51 3.92 14.65
CA ASN A 158 -5.57 2.86 14.29
C ASN A 158 -5.86 1.57 15.07
N VAL A 159 -5.22 0.47 14.68
CA VAL A 159 -5.23 -0.77 15.46
C VAL A 159 -4.61 -0.57 16.85
N PRO A 160 -4.94 -1.40 17.86
CA PRO A 160 -4.28 -1.36 19.15
C PRO A 160 -2.76 -1.32 18.99
N SER A 161 -2.14 -0.35 19.64
CA SER A 161 -0.70 -0.06 19.55
C SER A 161 -0.09 -0.21 20.94
N PHE A 162 1.11 -0.78 21.02
CA PHE A 162 1.76 -1.12 22.29
C PHE A 162 3.28 -1.07 22.16
N VAL A 163 3.97 -0.98 23.30
CA VAL A 163 5.42 -1.16 23.40
C VAL A 163 5.68 -2.62 23.71
N GLU A 164 6.48 -3.28 22.87
CA GLU A 164 6.86 -4.69 23.03
C GLU A 164 8.02 -4.83 24.01
N ALA A 165 9.04 -3.96 23.87
CA ALA A 165 10.21 -3.94 24.74
C ALA A 165 10.80 -2.53 24.77
N THR A 166 11.30 -2.11 25.92
CA THR A 166 12.08 -0.89 26.07
C THR A 166 13.56 -1.23 26.30
N ASP A 167 14.41 -0.26 26.01
CA ASP A 167 15.85 -0.34 26.29
C ASP A 167 16.58 -1.55 25.69
N VAL A 168 16.20 -1.96 24.49
CA VAL A 168 16.83 -3.09 23.79
C VAL A 168 18.18 -2.64 23.24
N GLU A 169 19.26 -3.26 23.73
CA GLU A 169 20.61 -2.99 23.22
C GLU A 169 20.82 -3.58 21.82
N VAL A 170 21.26 -2.74 20.89
CA VAL A 170 21.60 -3.10 19.51
C VAL A 170 23.04 -2.71 19.22
N THR A 171 23.87 -3.71 18.88
CA THR A 171 25.27 -3.50 18.51
C THR A 171 25.39 -3.08 17.05
N LEU A 172 25.93 -1.89 16.82
CA LEU A 172 26.27 -1.36 15.49
C LEU A 172 27.80 -1.30 15.32
N PRO A 173 28.32 -1.16 14.08
CA PRO A 173 29.75 -0.99 13.87
C PRO A 173 30.38 0.21 14.61
N LYS A 174 29.57 1.21 14.98
CA LYS A 174 30.00 2.45 15.65
C LYS A 174 29.77 2.44 17.17
N GLY A 175 29.24 1.35 17.73
CA GLY A 175 28.92 1.24 19.16
C GLY A 175 27.55 0.60 19.41
N THR A 176 27.19 0.46 20.68
CA THR A 176 25.89 -0.05 21.12
C THR A 176 24.92 1.11 21.32
N VAL A 177 23.69 0.95 20.84
CA VAL A 177 22.60 1.90 21.06
C VAL A 177 21.41 1.21 21.71
N SER A 178 20.62 1.98 22.46
CA SER A 178 19.35 1.53 23.05
C SER A 178 18.20 1.89 22.12
N VAL A 179 17.28 0.94 21.87
CA VAL A 179 16.07 1.17 21.07
C VAL A 179 14.82 0.65 21.81
N ASP A 180 13.69 1.32 21.59
CA ASP A 180 12.38 0.81 21.99
C ASP A 180 11.73 0.09 20.81
N LEU A 181 11.20 -1.10 21.06
CA LEU A 181 10.41 -1.86 20.08
C LEU A 181 8.93 -1.58 20.31
N ALA A 182 8.27 -0.99 19.32
CA ALA A 182 6.86 -0.64 19.41
C ALA A 182 6.08 -1.13 18.19
N PHE A 183 4.81 -1.47 18.41
CA PHE A 183 3.86 -1.84 17.37
C PHE A 183 2.78 -0.76 17.22
N GLY A 184 2.59 -0.29 15.99
CA GLY A 184 1.56 0.68 15.62
C GLY A 184 0.82 0.33 14.33
N GLY A 185 0.65 -0.97 14.04
CA GLY A 185 0.21 -1.51 12.74
C GLY A 185 1.36 -2.09 11.90
N ALA A 186 2.58 -1.67 12.21
CA ALA A 186 3.84 -2.31 11.87
C ALA A 186 4.77 -2.23 13.10
N PHE A 187 5.79 -3.08 13.14
CA PHE A 187 6.84 -3.00 14.16
C PHE A 187 7.87 -1.95 13.78
N TYR A 188 8.27 -1.16 14.76
CA TYR A 188 9.30 -0.14 14.66
C TYR A 188 10.33 -0.32 15.77
N ALA A 189 11.60 -0.15 15.42
CA ALA A 189 12.65 0.16 16.38
C ALA A 189 12.80 1.68 16.43
N VAL A 190 12.60 2.26 17.62
CA VAL A 190 12.55 3.70 17.84
C VAL A 190 13.73 4.10 18.72
N LEU A 191 14.45 5.15 18.31
CA LEU A 191 15.53 5.76 19.07
C LEU A 191 15.60 7.26 18.79
N ASP A 192 16.29 7.99 19.65
CA ASP A 192 16.68 9.37 19.36
C ASP A 192 17.76 9.38 18.26
N ALA A 193 17.56 10.19 17.21
CA ALA A 193 18.52 10.30 16.11
C ALA A 193 19.92 10.73 16.57
N SER A 194 20.01 11.55 17.63
CA SER A 194 21.29 11.99 18.21
C SER A 194 22.08 10.84 18.83
N ALA A 195 21.43 9.75 19.27
CA ALA A 195 22.11 8.57 19.79
C ALA A 195 22.97 7.84 18.73
N VAL A 196 22.70 8.09 17.44
CA VAL A 196 23.53 7.61 16.32
C VAL A 196 24.27 8.74 15.60
N GLY A 197 24.33 9.93 16.20
CA GLY A 197 24.99 11.11 15.63
C GLY A 197 24.27 11.69 14.41
N CYS A 198 22.97 11.46 14.28
CA CYS A 198 22.15 11.95 13.18
C CYS A 198 21.16 13.05 13.65
N ALA A 199 20.63 13.80 12.69
CA ALA A 199 19.52 14.73 12.90
C ALA A 199 18.42 14.48 11.85
N VAL A 200 17.16 14.68 12.24
CA VAL A 200 16.02 14.55 11.32
C VAL A 200 15.81 15.87 10.59
N VAL A 201 16.51 16.02 9.48
CA VAL A 201 16.40 17.18 8.57
C VAL A 201 16.29 16.68 7.13
N PRO A 202 15.66 17.44 6.22
CA PRO A 202 15.73 17.12 4.80
C PRO A 202 17.19 16.99 4.37
N ALA A 203 17.54 15.88 3.71
CA ALA A 203 18.86 15.76 3.10
C ALA A 203 18.98 16.86 2.04
N THR A 204 20.04 17.67 2.11
CA THR A 204 20.41 18.55 1.00
C THR A 204 20.91 17.65 -0.12
N SER A 205 20.04 17.33 -1.08
CA SER A 205 20.52 16.76 -2.34
C SER A 205 21.43 17.82 -2.98
N PRO A 206 22.66 17.51 -3.39
CA PRO A 206 23.36 18.38 -4.32
C PRO A 206 22.45 18.51 -5.54
N SER A 207 22.05 19.76 -5.83
CA SER A 207 21.37 20.15 -7.05
C SER A 207 22.14 19.72 -8.29
#